data_AF-A0A7J2LQB7-F1
#
_entry.id   AF-A0A7J2LQB7-F1
#
_cell.length_a   1.000
_cell.length_b   1.000
_cell.length_c   1.000
_cell.angle_alpha   90.00
_cell.angle_beta   90.00
_cell.angle_gamma   90.00
#
_symmetry.space_group_name_H-M   'P 1'
#
loop_
_entity.id
_entity.type
_entity.pdbx_description
1 polymer ?
#
loop_
_entity_poly.entity_id
_entity_poly.type
_entity_poly.pdbx_seq_one_letter_code
_entity_poly.pdbx_strand_id
1 'polypeptide(L)' 'MFEVNEKFYKGSRMTVEEALVHLRNCNIANLVGEKIVEAAIKEKIVHPEAVIRIAGIPHAQIVRM' A
#
# COMPACT_ATOMS: atom_id res chain seq x y z
N MET A 1 18.66 -2.49 -5.67
CA MET A 1 18.24 -2.17 -4.29
C MET A 1 16.84 -1.58 -4.36
N PHE A 2 15.91 -2.01 -3.51
CA PHE A 2 14.58 -1.38 -3.47
C PHE A 2 14.71 -0.05 -2.73
N GLU A 3 14.26 1.03 -3.37
CA GLU A 3 14.38 2.39 -2.83
C GLU A 3 13.01 3.08 -2.86
N VAL A 4 12.56 3.53 -1.69
CA VAL A 4 11.41 4.43 -1.58
C VAL A 4 11.89 5.85 -1.87
N ASN A 5 12.04 6.17 -3.16
CA ASN A 5 12.53 7.48 -3.58
C ASN A 5 11.41 8.53 -3.63
N GLU A 6 11.77 9.79 -3.36
CA GLU A 6 10.80 10.89 -3.38
C GLU A 6 10.16 11.13 -4.75
N LYS A 7 10.89 10.92 -5.85
CA LYS A 7 10.34 11.16 -7.20
C LYS A 7 9.14 10.28 -7.53
N PHE A 8 9.07 9.09 -6.92
CA PHE A 8 8.02 8.11 -7.16
C PHE A 8 7.00 8.04 -6.02
N TYR A 9 7.43 8.10 -4.75
CA TYR A 9 6.57 7.88 -3.59
C TYR A 9 6.12 9.16 -2.88
N LYS A 10 6.67 10.33 -3.22
CA LYS A 10 6.26 11.59 -2.58
C LYS A 10 4.90 12.02 -3.12
N GLY A 11 4.08 12.49 -2.20
CA GLY A 11 2.76 13.05 -2.46
C GLY A 11 2.26 13.78 -1.23
N SER A 12 0.95 13.96 -1.13
CA SER A 12 0.31 14.56 0.02
C SER A 12 0.33 13.60 1.22
N ARG A 13 0.69 14.12 2.41
CA ARG A 13 0.49 13.38 3.66
C ARG A 13 -1.00 13.29 3.95
N MET A 14 -1.44 12.10 4.36
CA MET A 14 -2.82 11.81 4.72
C MET A 14 -2.88 10.78 5.85
N THR A 15 -4.04 10.65 6.45
CA THR A 15 -4.37 9.61 7.43
C THR A 15 -4.50 8.24 6.75
N VAL A 16 -4.49 7.16 7.53
CA VAL A 16 -4.68 5.80 7.01
C VAL A 16 -6.11 5.65 6.48
N GLU A 17 -7.07 6.27 7.16
CA GLU A 17 -8.49 6.27 6.82
C GLU A 17 -8.72 6.91 5.45
N GLU A 18 -8.13 8.09 5.20
CA GLU A 18 -8.17 8.76 3.89
C GLU A 18 -7.51 7.91 2.79
N ALA A 19 -6.36 7.30 3.09
CA ALA A 19 -5.68 6.41 2.14
C ALA A 19 -6.56 5.21 1.76
N LEU A 20 -7.25 4.60 2.72
CA LEU A 20 -8.16 3.48 2.47
C LEU A 20 -9.33 3.86 1.54
N VAL A 21 -9.87 5.08 1.68
CA VAL A 21 -10.89 5.61 0.75
C VAL A 21 -10.34 5.67 -0.68
N HIS A 22 -9.10 6.15 -0.86
CA HIS A 22 -8.46 6.16 -2.19
C HIS A 22 -8.19 4.74 -2.71
N LEU A 23 -7.70 3.84 -1.86
CA LEU A 23 -7.42 2.44 -2.25
C LEU A 23 -8.68 1.69 -2.69
N ARG A 24 -9.85 2.02 -2.13
CA ARG A 24 -11.14 1.45 -2.58
C ARG A 24 -11.55 1.90 -3.98
N ASN A 25 -11.06 3.04 -4.46
CA ASN A 25 -11.47 3.63 -5.73
C ASN A 25 -10.36 3.65 -6.80
N CYS A 26 -9.16 3.15 -6.49
CA CYS A 26 -8.04 3.12 -7.42
C CYS A 26 -8.06 1.86 -8.32
N ASN A 27 -7.49 1.99 -9.52
CA ASN A 27 -7.15 0.83 -10.38
C ASN A 27 -5.81 0.20 -9.99
N ILE A 28 -4.82 1.03 -9.63
CA ILE A 28 -3.48 0.57 -9.29
C ILE A 28 -3.00 1.30 -8.02
N ALA A 29 -2.43 0.55 -7.08
CA ALA A 29 -1.76 1.13 -5.92
C ALA A 29 -0.59 0.27 -5.45
N ASN A 30 0.52 0.92 -5.09
CA ASN A 30 1.68 0.31 -4.44
C ASN A 30 1.68 0.69 -2.96
N LEU A 31 1.63 -0.30 -2.08
CA LEU A 31 1.59 -0.12 -0.64
C LEU A 31 2.94 -0.55 -0.06
N VAL A 32 3.54 0.31 0.77
CA VAL A 32 4.82 0.05 1.42
C VAL A 32 4.73 0.44 2.90
N GLY A 33 5.09 -0.50 3.77
CA GLY A 33 5.16 -0.27 5.22
C GLY A 33 3.98 -0.81 6.03
N GLU A 34 4.26 -1.15 7.29
CA GLU A 34 3.34 -1.89 8.18
C GLU A 34 1.97 -1.21 8.30
N LYS A 35 1.92 0.10 8.55
CA LYS A 35 0.65 0.83 8.80
C LYS A 35 -0.36 0.66 7.69
N ILE A 36 0.03 0.92 6.44
CA ILE A 36 -0.89 0.92 5.31
C ILE A 36 -1.20 -0.50 4.82
N VAL A 37 -0.21 -1.40 4.88
CA VAL A 37 -0.40 -2.80 4.45
C VAL A 37 -1.32 -3.54 5.42
N GLU A 38 -1.11 -3.40 6.73
CA GLU A 38 -2.02 -4.00 7.72
C GLU A 38 -3.43 -3.46 7.63
N ALA A 39 -3.59 -2.14 7.42
CA ALA A 39 -4.89 -1.52 7.26
C ALA A 39 -5.62 -2.06 6.03
N ALA A 40 -4.93 -2.18 4.89
CA ALA A 40 -5.51 -2.73 3.67
C ALA A 40 -5.91 -4.21 3.81
N ILE A 41 -5.17 -5.00 4.60
CA ILE A 41 -5.56 -6.38 4.94
C ILE A 41 -6.82 -6.40 5.81
N LYS A 42 -6.85 -5.62 6.90
CA LYS A 42 -7.99 -5.54 7.82
C LYS A 42 -9.28 -5.15 7.09
N GLU A 43 -9.17 -4.22 6.15
CA GLU A 43 -10.27 -3.73 5.31
C GLU A 43 -10.63 -4.62 4.12
N LYS A 44 -9.98 -5.80 4.00
CA LYS A 44 -10.16 -6.79 2.92
C LYS A 44 -9.88 -6.23 1.51
N ILE A 45 -9.05 -5.20 1.42
CA ILE A 45 -8.60 -4.61 0.16
C ILE A 45 -7.44 -5.43 -0.43
N VAL A 46 -6.58 -5.96 0.43
CA VAL A 46 -5.42 -6.81 0.08
C VAL A 46 -5.57 -8.16 0.80
N HIS A 47 -5.33 -9.26 0.09
CA HIS A 47 -5.27 -10.58 0.72
C HIS A 47 -3.94 -10.74 1.49
N PRO A 48 -3.91 -11.31 2.71
CA PRO A 48 -2.68 -11.49 3.47
C PRO A 48 -1.58 -12.22 2.71
N GLU A 49 -1.94 -13.23 1.91
CA GLU A 49 -1.00 -14.01 1.10
C GLU A 49 -0.42 -13.23 -0.09
N ALA A 50 -1.01 -12.09 -0.46
CA ALA A 50 -0.48 -11.22 -1.50
C ALA A 50 0.63 -10.28 -0.97
N VAL A 51 0.92 -10.32 0.34
CA VAL A 51 1.94 -9.47 0.96
C VAL A 51 3.31 -10.14 0.87
N ILE A 52 4.26 -9.42 0.28
CA ILE A 52 5.67 -9.80 0.29
C ILE A 52 6.45 -8.91 1.25
N ARG A 53 7.60 -9.38 1.74
CA ARG A 53 8.50 -8.55 2.56
C ARG A 53 9.79 -8.26 1.79
N ILE A 54 10.12 -6.98 1.64
CA ILE A 54 11.37 -6.51 1.02
C ILE A 54 12.17 -5.82 2.11
N ALA A 55 13.39 -6.32 2.38
CA ALA A 55 14.21 -5.86 3.50
C ALA A 55 13.46 -5.84 4.86
N GLY A 56 12.58 -6.83 5.08
CA GLY A 56 11.75 -6.94 6.28
C GLY A 56 10.49 -6.06 6.27
N ILE A 57 10.36 -5.10 5.35
CA ILE A 57 9.20 -4.19 5.25
C ILE A 57 8.11 -4.83 4.39
N PRO A 58 6.83 -4.82 4.81
CA PRO A 58 5.75 -5.42 4.03
C PRO A 58 5.39 -4.54 2.84
N HIS A 59 5.05 -5.19 1.74
CA HIS A 59 4.69 -4.59 0.47
C HIS A 59 3.50 -5.33 -0.13
N ALA A 60 2.59 -4.58 -0.74
CA ALA A 60 1.48 -5.13 -1.49
C ALA A 60 1.18 -4.26 -2.71
N GLN A 61 0.62 -4.87 -3.75
CA GLN A 61 0.17 -4.16 -4.93
C GLN A 61 -1.29 -4.51 -5.22
N ILE A 62 -2.07 -3.50 -5.56
CA ILE A 62 -3.45 -3.64 -6.03
C ILE A 62 -3.44 -3.38 -7.53
N VAL A 63 -4.11 -4.25 -8.30
CA VAL A 63 -4.41 -4.06 -9.72
C VAL A 63 -5.86 -4.48 -9.95
N ARG A 64 -6.68 -3.57 -10.48
CA ARG A 64 -8.09 -3.78 -10.82
C ARG A 64 -8.34 -3.35 -12.25
N MET A 65 -8.99 -4.22 -13.01
CA MET A 65 -9.42 -3.98 -14.39
C MET A 65 -10.81 -3.33 -14.40
#